data_AF-A0A6A6CTF3-F1
#
_entry.id   AF-A0A6A6CTF3-F1
#
_cell.length_a   1.000
_cell.length_b   1.000
_cell.length_c   1.000
_cell.angle_alpha   90.00
_cell.angle_beta   90.00
_cell.angle_gamma   90.00
#
_symmetry.space_group_name_H-M   'P 1'
#
loop_
_entity.id
_entity.type
_entity.pdbx_description
1 polymer ?
#
loop_
_entity_poly.entity_id
_entity_poly.type
_entity_poly.pdbx_seq_one_letter_code
_entity_poly.pdbx_strand_id
1 'polypeptide(L)'
;MSTKRDGLKLCASTDCTASCKLTLGNFTHTFAHPELLKEALTVPIAYLPSNMQGRPTLRKDGKKLAFLGDSALKTIMATSWAAVDGQDSLFWTTHFDNGIGKDSFLGRLGDAIGILHHLVAADGDRMTAEFWEQPPLNPNKNPKQKTKLVNEKNKPVPSAMEALLGAIWTDCLRGEPRREPVQRVKAFLWHLGVSWPRDEEEREAVKEMIDMADEVTKEKNEIAAKEAGMGEEGSGQAAAEGGS
;
A
#
# COMPACT_ATOMS: atom_id res chain seq x y z
N MET A 1 -13.88 -12.24 -20.66
CA MET A 1 -12.47 -12.32 -21.13
C MET A 1 -11.56 -12.10 -19.93
N SER A 2 -10.89 -13.15 -19.44
CA SER A 2 -9.94 -13.04 -18.33
C SER A 2 -8.59 -12.60 -18.90
N THR A 3 -8.32 -11.29 -18.88
CA THR A 3 -6.98 -10.77 -19.17
C THR A 3 -6.09 -11.18 -18.02
N LYS A 4 -5.17 -12.14 -18.23
CA LYS A 4 -4.02 -12.34 -17.34
C LYS A 4 -3.37 -10.97 -17.15
N ARG A 5 -3.51 -10.38 -15.95
CA ARG A 5 -2.83 -9.13 -15.64
C ARG A 5 -1.34 -9.42 -15.65
N ASP A 6 -0.60 -8.72 -16.51
CA ASP A 6 0.85 -8.79 -16.52
C ASP A 6 1.37 -8.27 -15.16
N GLY A 7 1.82 -9.18 -14.29
CA GLY A 7 2.37 -8.83 -12.98
C GLY A 7 3.64 -7.96 -13.09
N LEU A 8 4.07 -7.40 -11.95
CA LEU A 8 5.27 -6.56 -11.90
C LEU A 8 6.50 -7.34 -12.38
N LYS A 9 7.16 -6.81 -13.41
CA LYS A 9 8.45 -7.33 -13.87
C LYS A 9 9.53 -6.34 -13.48
N LEU A 10 10.40 -6.76 -12.56
CA LEU A 10 11.59 -6.03 -12.15
C LEU A 10 12.82 -6.69 -12.76
N CYS A 11 13.47 -5.98 -13.68
CA CYS A 11 14.79 -6.34 -14.15
C CYS A 11 15.79 -5.56 -13.30
N ALA A 12 16.13 -6.11 -12.14
CA ALA A 12 17.23 -5.63 -11.33
C ALA A 12 18.34 -6.69 -11.36
N SER A 13 19.41 -6.43 -12.09
CA SER A 13 20.66 -7.16 -11.90
C SER A 13 21.20 -6.75 -10.54
N THR A 14 21.36 -7.71 -9.62
CA THR A 14 22.06 -7.48 -8.36
C THR A 14 23.52 -7.12 -8.61
N ASP A 15 24.07 -7.55 -9.75
CA ASP A 15 25.40 -7.18 -10.23
C ASP A 15 25.36 -5.83 -10.95
N CYS A 16 25.97 -4.85 -10.32
CA CYS A 16 26.04 -3.44 -10.69
C CYS A 16 26.58 -3.22 -12.11
N THR A 17 25.80 -2.49 -12.93
CA THR A 17 26.13 -1.67 -14.14
C THR A 17 24.98 -1.67 -15.16
N ALA A 18 24.07 -2.66 -15.11
CA ALA A 18 22.93 -2.74 -16.01
C ALA A 18 21.76 -1.86 -15.54
N SER A 19 21.13 -1.15 -16.47
CA SER A 19 19.94 -0.31 -16.23
C SER A 19 18.86 -1.08 -15.46
N CYS A 20 18.38 -0.54 -14.33
CA CYS A 20 17.23 -1.12 -13.63
C CYS A 20 15.93 -0.67 -14.29
N LYS A 21 15.04 -1.62 -14.57
CA LYS A 21 13.75 -1.37 -15.22
C LYS A 21 12.59 -1.87 -14.39
N LEU A 22 11.59 -1.01 -14.26
CA LEU A 22 10.27 -1.30 -13.73
C LEU A 22 9.30 -1.42 -14.90
N THR A 23 8.69 -2.59 -15.07
CA THR A 23 7.71 -2.84 -16.14
C THR A 23 6.39 -3.35 -15.56
N LEU A 24 5.28 -2.75 -16.03
CA LEU A 24 3.91 -3.12 -15.69
C LEU A 24 3.03 -2.96 -16.93
N GLY A 25 2.65 -4.07 -17.57
CA GLY A 25 2.01 -4.04 -18.88
C GLY A 25 2.85 -3.26 -19.90
N ASN A 26 2.28 -2.20 -20.48
CA ASN A 26 2.95 -1.31 -21.44
C ASN A 26 3.75 -0.16 -20.79
N PHE A 27 3.69 -0.01 -19.47
CA PHE A 27 4.52 0.96 -18.76
C PHE A 27 5.92 0.39 -18.54
N THR A 28 6.95 1.11 -18.97
CA THR A 28 8.36 0.75 -18.70
C THR A 28 9.13 1.97 -18.24
N HIS A 29 9.50 2.03 -16.96
CA HIS A 29 10.39 3.06 -16.41
C HIS A 29 11.80 2.50 -16.23
N THR A 30 12.75 3.09 -16.96
CA THR A 30 14.18 2.82 -16.79
C THR A 30 14.74 3.87 -15.86
N PHE A 31 15.23 3.42 -14.70
CA PHE A 31 15.85 4.27 -13.69
C PHE A 31 17.23 4.71 -14.16
N ALA A 32 17.49 6.01 -14.15
CA ALA A 32 18.85 6.54 -14.29
C ALA A 32 19.67 6.25 -13.02
N HIS A 33 18.99 6.18 -11.87
CA HIS A 33 19.52 5.94 -10.54
C HIS A 33 18.98 4.61 -10.00
N PRO A 34 19.57 3.46 -10.40
CA PRO A 34 19.07 2.13 -10.04
C PRO A 34 19.03 1.87 -8.52
N GLU A 35 19.82 2.59 -7.74
CA GLU A 35 19.80 2.54 -6.29
C GLU A 35 18.47 3.01 -5.69
N LEU A 36 17.72 3.90 -6.36
CA LEU A 36 16.40 4.35 -5.88
C LEU A 36 15.38 3.22 -5.89
N LEU A 37 15.41 2.37 -6.93
CA LEU A 37 14.54 1.20 -7.00
C LEU A 37 14.93 0.18 -5.92
N LYS A 38 16.23 -0.05 -5.71
CA LYS A 38 16.71 -0.93 -4.63
C LYS A 38 16.27 -0.41 -3.26
N GLU A 39 16.44 0.89 -3.00
CA GLU A 39 16.02 1.55 -1.76
C GLU A 39 14.49 1.43 -1.54
N ALA A 40 13.69 1.60 -2.60
CA ALA A 40 12.23 1.48 -2.51
C ALA A 40 11.73 0.06 -2.20
N LEU A 41 12.45 -0.96 -2.68
CA LEU A 41 12.10 -2.37 -2.43
C LEU A 41 12.73 -2.92 -1.14
N THR A 42 13.54 -2.12 -0.44
CA THR A 42 14.17 -2.54 0.81
C THR A 42 13.16 -2.44 1.95
N VAL A 43 12.92 -3.56 2.63
CA VAL A 43 12.00 -3.65 3.76
C VAL A 43 12.61 -2.93 4.98
N PRO A 44 11.88 -2.00 5.63
CA PRO A 44 12.35 -1.39 6.86
C PRO A 44 12.54 -2.43 7.97
N ILE A 45 13.53 -2.21 8.84
CA ILE A 45 13.86 -3.13 9.95
C ILE A 45 12.68 -3.45 10.88
N ALA A 46 11.73 -2.52 11.00
CA ALA A 46 10.52 -2.70 11.81
C ALA A 46 9.63 -3.86 11.33
N TYR A 47 9.75 -4.26 10.05
CA TYR A 47 9.04 -5.39 9.47
C TYR A 47 9.91 -6.66 9.43
N LEU A 48 11.17 -6.60 9.87
CA LEU A 48 12.04 -7.77 9.94
C LEU A 48 11.78 -8.55 11.25
N PRO A 49 11.74 -9.89 11.19
CA PRO A 49 11.66 -10.72 12.38
C PRO A 49 12.89 -10.52 13.27
N SER A 50 12.73 -10.74 14.58
CA SER A 50 13.73 -10.41 15.59
C SER A 50 15.09 -11.08 15.36
N ASN A 51 15.11 -12.26 14.71
CA ASN A 51 16.33 -12.98 14.35
C ASN A 51 17.14 -12.30 13.22
N MET A 52 16.59 -11.28 12.56
CA MET A 52 17.25 -10.50 11.50
C MET A 52 17.54 -9.05 11.92
N GLN A 53 17.06 -8.60 13.08
CA GLN A 53 17.23 -7.21 13.55
C GLN A 53 18.68 -6.85 13.97
N GLY A 54 19.59 -7.82 14.00
CA GLY A 54 21.03 -7.61 14.25
C GLY A 54 21.88 -7.43 12.99
N ARG A 55 21.28 -7.50 11.78
CA ARG A 55 22.02 -7.33 10.52
C ARG A 55 22.31 -5.84 10.23
N PRO A 56 23.39 -5.52 9.49
CA PRO A 56 23.69 -4.14 9.11
C PRO A 56 22.49 -3.52 8.40
N THR A 57 21.96 -2.43 8.95
CA THR A 57 20.89 -1.69 8.30
C THR A 57 21.48 -0.87 7.16
N LEU A 58 20.84 -0.92 6.00
CA LEU A 58 20.99 0.16 5.03
C LEU A 58 20.50 1.42 5.74
N ARG A 59 21.37 2.43 5.88
CA ARG A 59 21.04 3.74 6.48
C ARG A 59 19.89 4.47 5.77
N LYS A 60 19.45 3.96 4.62
CA LYS A 60 18.31 4.43 3.85
C LYS A 60 17.31 3.27 3.75
N ASP A 61 16.50 3.10 4.77
CA ASP A 61 15.24 2.39 4.58
C ASP A 61 14.37 3.27 3.68
N GLY A 62 13.60 2.69 2.75
CA GLY A 62 12.82 3.43 1.75
C GLY A 62 11.80 4.44 2.31
N LYS A 63 11.78 4.71 3.62
CA LYS A 63 10.91 5.66 4.33
C LYS A 63 10.93 7.06 3.74
N LYS A 64 12.10 7.59 3.35
CA LYS A 64 12.16 8.93 2.73
C LYS A 64 11.47 8.93 1.37
N LEU A 65 11.65 7.86 0.59
CA LEU A 65 10.93 7.67 -0.66
C LEU A 65 9.45 7.44 -0.41
N ALA A 66 9.07 6.70 0.63
CA ALA A 66 7.68 6.47 1.00
C ALA A 66 6.97 7.80 1.34
N PHE A 67 7.57 8.61 2.21
CA PHE A 67 7.05 9.95 2.52
C PHE A 67 6.88 10.82 1.27
N LEU A 68 7.87 10.79 0.36
CA LEU A 68 7.79 11.52 -0.89
C LEU A 68 6.70 10.97 -1.81
N GLY A 69 6.55 9.65 -1.87
CA GLY A 69 5.55 8.97 -2.69
C GLY A 69 4.13 9.22 -2.21
N ASP A 70 3.90 9.19 -0.89
CA ASP A 70 2.63 9.60 -0.26
C ASP A 70 2.29 11.05 -0.65
N SER A 71 3.26 11.96 -0.48
CA SER A 71 3.09 13.36 -0.86
C SER A 71 2.79 13.51 -2.36
N ALA A 72 3.53 12.80 -3.22
CA ALA A 72 3.35 12.84 -4.66
C ALA A 72 1.97 12.30 -5.08
N LEU A 73 1.52 11.19 -4.48
CA LEU A 73 0.20 10.61 -4.73
C LEU A 73 -0.90 11.61 -4.33
N LYS A 74 -0.81 12.18 -3.13
CA LYS A 74 -1.72 13.22 -2.64
C LYS A 74 -1.81 14.40 -3.60
N THR A 75 -0.66 14.95 -4.00
CA THR A 75 -0.60 16.09 -4.92
C THR A 75 -1.17 15.75 -6.30
N ILE A 76 -0.82 14.60 -6.87
CA ILE A 76 -1.33 14.17 -8.19
C ILE A 76 -2.84 14.00 -8.15
N MET A 77 -3.36 13.38 -7.10
CA MET A 77 -4.80 13.20 -6.93
C MET A 77 -5.46 14.56 -6.77
N ALA A 78 -5.10 15.35 -5.75
CA ALA A 78 -5.70 16.67 -5.53
C ALA A 78 -5.72 17.53 -6.81
N THR A 79 -4.61 17.61 -7.53
CA THR A 79 -4.51 18.40 -8.77
C THR A 79 -5.30 17.81 -9.94
N SER A 80 -5.36 16.49 -10.11
CA SER A 80 -6.10 15.88 -11.22
C SER A 80 -7.61 16.06 -11.04
N TRP A 81 -8.08 16.06 -9.80
CA TRP A 81 -9.49 16.25 -9.46
C TRP A 81 -9.88 17.73 -9.45
N ALA A 82 -9.03 18.61 -8.93
CA ALA A 82 -9.24 20.07 -8.97
C ALA A 82 -9.27 20.63 -10.40
N ALA A 83 -8.54 20.01 -11.35
CA ALA A 83 -8.53 20.42 -12.74
C ALA A 83 -9.89 20.28 -13.45
N VAL A 84 -10.79 19.44 -12.93
CA VAL A 84 -12.15 19.26 -13.48
C VAL A 84 -13.12 20.32 -12.95
N ASP A 85 -12.98 20.71 -11.68
CA ASP A 85 -13.97 21.55 -10.97
C ASP A 85 -13.54 23.02 -10.80
N GLY A 86 -12.26 23.34 -11.00
CA GLY A 86 -11.73 24.67 -10.74
C GLY A 86 -11.75 25.08 -9.25
N GLN A 87 -12.14 24.18 -8.34
CA GLN A 87 -12.10 24.36 -6.89
C GLN A 87 -11.26 23.29 -6.20
N ASP A 88 -10.54 23.73 -5.17
CA ASP A 88 -9.80 22.89 -4.22
C ASP A 88 -10.80 22.30 -3.22
N SER A 89 -11.63 21.36 -3.68
CA SER A 89 -12.76 20.92 -2.87
C SER A 89 -12.28 20.06 -1.69
N LEU A 90 -12.59 20.51 -0.47
CA LEU A 90 -12.36 19.80 0.80
C LEU A 90 -12.86 18.34 0.78
N PHE A 91 -13.84 18.06 -0.08
CA PHE A 91 -14.40 16.76 -0.38
C PHE A 91 -13.30 15.76 -0.79
N TRP A 92 -12.46 16.11 -1.75
CA TRP A 92 -11.44 15.19 -2.25
C TRP A 92 -10.30 14.96 -1.28
N THR A 93 -9.91 15.96 -0.48
CA THR A 93 -8.95 15.77 0.60
C THR A 93 -9.48 14.76 1.61
N THR A 94 -10.77 14.88 1.96
CA THR A 94 -11.46 13.99 2.90
C THR A 94 -11.61 12.57 2.35
N HIS A 95 -12.02 12.41 1.09
CA HIS A 95 -12.18 11.08 0.47
C HIS A 95 -10.86 10.45 0.05
N PHE A 96 -9.82 11.24 -0.22
CA PHE A 96 -8.46 10.74 -0.39
C PHE A 96 -7.97 10.09 0.91
N ASP A 97 -8.03 10.82 2.03
CA ASP A 97 -7.63 10.30 3.33
C ASP A 97 -8.50 9.11 3.78
N ASN A 98 -9.75 9.05 3.30
CA ASN A 98 -10.69 7.97 3.62
C ASN A 98 -10.74 6.80 2.62
N GLY A 99 -10.09 6.89 1.46
CA GLY A 99 -10.23 5.89 0.39
C GLY A 99 -8.92 5.60 -0.32
N ILE A 100 -8.59 6.43 -1.33
CA ILE A 100 -7.51 6.17 -2.29
C ILE A 100 -6.11 6.37 -1.67
N GLY A 101 -6.01 7.20 -0.63
CA GLY A 101 -4.78 7.41 0.15
C GLY A 101 -4.58 6.41 1.29
N LYS A 102 -5.54 5.52 1.56
CA LYS A 102 -5.41 4.56 2.66
C LYS A 102 -4.42 3.45 2.32
N ASP A 103 -3.71 3.00 3.36
CA ASP A 103 -2.86 1.80 3.33
C ASP A 103 -3.57 0.60 2.70
N SER A 104 -4.88 0.45 2.89
CA SER A 104 -5.66 -0.65 2.31
C SER A 104 -5.74 -0.59 0.78
N PHE A 105 -5.85 0.61 0.20
CA PHE A 105 -5.85 0.80 -1.26
C PHE A 105 -4.47 0.48 -1.83
N LEU A 106 -3.42 1.09 -1.26
CA LEU A 106 -2.05 0.83 -1.68
C LEU A 106 -1.64 -0.64 -1.47
N GLY A 107 -2.12 -1.24 -0.39
CA GLY A 107 -1.99 -2.68 -0.12
C GLY A 107 -2.56 -3.52 -1.25
N ARG A 108 -3.79 -3.23 -1.69
CA ARG A 108 -4.43 -3.95 -2.81
C ARG A 108 -3.71 -3.72 -4.14
N LEU A 109 -3.25 -2.50 -4.43
CA LEU A 109 -2.46 -2.23 -5.63
C LEU A 109 -1.15 -3.02 -5.62
N GLY A 110 -0.45 -3.01 -4.49
CA GLY A 110 0.80 -3.76 -4.32
C GLY A 110 0.60 -5.27 -4.41
N ASP A 111 -0.46 -5.81 -3.81
CA ASP A 111 -0.84 -7.22 -3.94
C ASP A 111 -1.17 -7.57 -5.40
N ALA A 112 -1.91 -6.71 -6.12
CA ALA A 112 -2.29 -6.93 -7.51
C ALA A 112 -1.09 -7.03 -8.47
N ILE A 113 0.01 -6.33 -8.16
CA ILE A 113 1.25 -6.41 -8.95
C ILE A 113 2.27 -7.39 -8.37
N GLY A 114 1.99 -7.99 -7.21
CA GLY A 114 2.89 -8.92 -6.53
C GLY A 114 4.17 -8.26 -6.01
N ILE A 115 4.10 -6.99 -5.58
CA ILE A 115 5.29 -6.25 -5.09
C ILE A 115 6.00 -6.96 -3.94
N LEU A 116 5.24 -7.71 -3.13
CA LEU A 116 5.74 -8.50 -2.01
C LEU A 116 6.86 -9.47 -2.40
N HIS A 117 6.79 -10.06 -3.60
CA HIS A 117 7.80 -11.01 -4.11
C HIS A 117 9.12 -10.34 -4.53
N HIS A 118 9.14 -9.01 -4.58
CA HIS A 118 10.28 -8.22 -4.99
C HIS A 118 10.94 -7.48 -3.84
N LEU A 119 10.37 -7.58 -2.64
CA LEU A 119 10.93 -6.97 -1.46
C LEU A 119 12.20 -7.70 -1.00
N VAL A 120 13.18 -6.92 -0.56
CA VAL A 120 14.49 -7.41 -0.13
C VAL A 120 14.81 -6.89 1.27
N ALA A 121 15.56 -7.67 2.04
CA ALA A 121 16.22 -7.20 3.24
C ALA A 121 17.38 -6.24 2.89
N ALA A 122 17.90 -5.54 3.90
CA ALA A 122 18.93 -4.51 3.71
C ALA A 122 20.27 -5.04 3.16
N ASP A 123 20.55 -6.32 3.35
CA ASP A 123 21.71 -7.02 2.78
C ASP A 123 21.48 -7.55 1.36
N GLY A 124 20.28 -7.35 0.81
CA GLY A 124 19.89 -7.80 -0.52
C GLY A 124 19.25 -9.19 -0.56
N ASP A 125 19.11 -9.88 0.58
CA ASP A 125 18.42 -11.17 0.64
C ASP A 125 16.94 -10.98 0.27
N ARG A 126 16.45 -11.78 -0.68
CA ARG A 126 15.03 -11.76 -1.08
C ARG A 126 14.15 -12.31 0.04
N MET A 127 13.02 -11.65 0.26
CA MET A 127 11.98 -12.15 1.16
C MET A 127 11.19 -13.25 0.46
N THR A 128 11.25 -14.48 0.99
CA THR A 128 10.49 -15.61 0.44
C THR A 128 9.00 -15.50 0.79
N ALA A 129 8.12 -16.23 0.10
CA ALA A 129 6.72 -16.30 0.49
C ALA A 129 6.56 -16.84 1.93
N GLU A 130 7.37 -17.85 2.27
CA GLU A 130 7.46 -18.43 3.60
C GLU A 130 7.79 -17.38 4.67
N PHE A 131 8.61 -16.37 4.36
CA PHE A 131 8.94 -15.26 5.28
C PHE A 131 7.68 -14.50 5.71
N TRP A 132 6.76 -14.25 4.78
CA TRP A 132 5.52 -13.50 5.03
C TRP A 132 4.43 -14.31 5.70
N GLU A 133 4.55 -15.64 5.66
CA GLU A 133 3.62 -16.58 6.30
C GLU A 133 4.01 -16.90 7.75
N GLN A 134 5.17 -16.43 8.23
CA GLN A 134 5.59 -16.67 9.62
C GLN A 134 4.75 -15.82 10.60
N PRO A 135 4.22 -16.42 11.68
CA PRO A 135 3.52 -15.67 12.70
C PRO A 135 4.47 -14.67 13.40
N PRO A 136 4.01 -13.48 13.79
CA PRO A 136 4.85 -12.54 14.52
C PRO A 136 5.34 -13.17 15.83
N LEU A 137 6.66 -13.26 15.98
CA LEU A 137 7.39 -13.92 17.09
C LEU A 137 7.30 -13.16 18.43
N ASN A 138 6.17 -12.53 18.76
CA ASN A 138 5.97 -11.96 20.10
C ASN A 138 5.16 -12.93 20.99
N PRO A 139 5.82 -13.73 21.85
CA PRO A 139 5.16 -14.70 22.70
C PRO A 139 4.27 -14.09 23.80
N ASN A 140 4.34 -12.76 24.02
CA ASN A 140 3.60 -12.08 25.09
C ASN A 140 2.23 -11.51 24.69
N LYS A 141 1.72 -11.78 23.48
CA LYS A 141 0.38 -11.34 23.06
C LYS A 141 -0.65 -12.47 23.14
N ASN A 142 -1.76 -12.15 23.81
CA ASN A 142 -2.90 -13.01 24.14
C ASN A 142 -3.39 -13.80 22.89
N PRO A 143 -3.77 -15.08 22.96
CA PRO A 143 -4.17 -15.88 21.79
C PRO A 143 -5.32 -15.29 20.95
N LYS A 144 -6.22 -14.52 21.55
CA LYS A 144 -7.29 -13.79 20.83
C LYS A 144 -6.77 -12.60 19.99
N GLN A 145 -5.54 -12.13 20.22
CA GLN A 145 -4.83 -11.17 19.38
C GLN A 145 -4.00 -11.85 18.27
N LYS A 146 -3.74 -13.17 18.36
CA LYS A 146 -2.93 -13.90 17.37
C LYS A 146 -3.55 -13.92 15.97
N THR A 147 -4.88 -13.95 15.86
CA THR A 147 -5.58 -13.98 14.56
C THR A 147 -5.78 -12.59 13.94
N LYS A 148 -5.77 -11.52 14.75
CA LYS A 148 -5.90 -10.13 14.26
C LYS A 148 -4.56 -9.48 13.89
N LEU A 149 -3.42 -9.98 14.38
CA LEU A 149 -2.11 -9.37 14.14
C LEU A 149 -1.44 -9.80 12.82
N VAL A 150 -1.93 -10.87 12.19
CA VAL A 150 -1.51 -11.31 10.85
C VAL A 150 -2.29 -10.59 9.74
N ASN A 151 -3.38 -9.89 10.09
CA ASN A 151 -4.28 -9.24 9.14
C ASN A 151 -3.79 -7.84 8.76
N GLU A 152 -3.34 -7.69 7.52
CA GLU A 152 -3.25 -6.48 6.69
C GLU A 152 -2.41 -5.30 7.19
N LYS A 153 -2.44 -4.95 8.49
CA LYS A 153 -1.74 -3.81 9.10
C LYS A 153 -0.22 -3.97 9.25
N ASN A 154 0.31 -5.18 9.07
CA ASN A 154 1.74 -5.47 9.25
C ASN A 154 2.46 -5.80 7.93
N LYS A 155 1.78 -5.69 6.78
CA LYS A 155 2.45 -5.89 5.49
C LYS A 155 3.18 -4.61 5.11
N PRO A 156 4.47 -4.67 4.70
CA PRO A 156 5.20 -3.49 4.21
C PRO A 156 4.74 -3.05 2.81
N VAL A 157 3.70 -3.68 2.25
CA VAL A 157 3.20 -3.45 0.90
C VAL A 157 2.80 -1.99 0.66
N PRO A 158 2.01 -1.33 1.53
CA PRO A 158 1.65 0.08 1.32
C PRO A 158 2.89 0.98 1.29
N SER A 159 3.77 0.84 2.29
CA SER A 159 5.01 1.64 2.35
C SER A 159 5.96 1.37 1.19
N ALA A 160 6.03 0.13 0.70
CA ALA A 160 6.81 -0.20 -0.49
C ALA A 160 6.22 0.41 -1.76
N MET A 161 4.89 0.45 -1.88
CA MET A 161 4.20 1.14 -2.98
C MET A 161 4.49 2.64 -2.94
N GLU A 162 4.36 3.28 -1.78
CA GLU A 162 4.74 4.68 -1.61
C GLU A 162 6.21 4.90 -1.98
N ALA A 163 7.11 4.06 -1.47
CA ALA A 163 8.54 4.18 -1.76
C ALA A 163 8.84 4.02 -3.25
N LEU A 164 8.11 3.16 -3.95
CA LEU A 164 8.23 2.99 -5.40
C LEU A 164 7.78 4.25 -6.16
N LEU A 165 6.67 4.87 -5.74
CA LEU A 165 6.21 6.14 -6.30
C LEU A 165 7.25 7.24 -6.07
N GLY A 166 7.80 7.34 -4.85
CA GLY A 166 8.85 8.28 -4.51
C GLY A 166 10.15 8.04 -5.28
N ALA A 167 10.50 6.79 -5.56
CA ALA A 167 11.66 6.43 -6.39
C ALA A 167 11.48 6.91 -7.83
N ILE A 168 10.33 6.62 -8.45
CA ILE A 168 10.01 7.08 -9.82
C ILE A 168 10.05 8.60 -9.88
N TRP A 169 9.43 9.28 -8.91
CA TRP A 169 9.42 10.73 -8.83
C TRP A 169 10.82 11.31 -8.71
N THR A 170 11.62 10.78 -7.78
CA THR A 170 13.00 11.23 -7.54
C THR A 170 13.90 10.97 -8.76
N ASP A 171 13.76 9.83 -9.41
CA ASP A 171 14.53 9.51 -10.61
C ASP A 171 14.22 10.47 -11.77
N CYS A 172 12.96 10.87 -11.93
CA CYS A 172 12.57 11.85 -12.95
C CYS A 172 13.18 13.23 -12.70
N LEU A 173 13.29 13.65 -11.43
CA LEU A 173 13.89 14.93 -11.05
C LEU A 173 15.42 14.95 -11.17
N ARG A 174 16.07 13.81 -10.94
CA ARG A 174 17.55 13.69 -10.95
C ARG A 174 18.11 13.22 -12.29
N GLY A 175 17.33 12.50 -13.08
CA GLY A 175 17.75 11.91 -14.34
C GLY A 175 17.98 12.95 -15.41
N GLU A 176 18.88 12.64 -16.34
CA GLU A 176 19.11 13.42 -17.56
C GLU A 176 18.74 12.56 -18.79
N PRO A 177 17.88 13.06 -19.71
CA PRO A 177 17.17 14.33 -19.62
C PRO A 177 16.11 14.30 -18.50
N ARG A 178 15.89 15.45 -17.86
CA ARG A 178 14.83 15.60 -16.87
C ARG A 178 13.49 15.20 -17.46
N ARG A 179 12.74 14.41 -16.69
CA ARG A 179 11.40 13.95 -17.05
C ARG A 179 10.39 14.62 -16.13
N GLU A 180 9.17 14.82 -16.63
CA GLU A 180 8.05 15.34 -15.82
C GLU A 180 7.61 14.30 -14.78
N PRO A 181 7.89 14.50 -13.48
CA PRO A 181 7.64 13.48 -12.46
C PRO A 181 6.14 13.21 -12.28
N VAL A 182 5.31 14.27 -12.35
CA VAL A 182 3.84 14.19 -12.27
C VAL A 182 3.29 13.27 -13.35
N GLN A 183 3.63 13.53 -14.62
CA GLN A 183 3.15 12.73 -15.74
C GLN A 183 3.62 11.29 -15.65
N ARG A 184 4.83 11.08 -15.13
CA ARG A 184 5.39 9.73 -15.02
C ARG A 184 4.70 8.89 -13.96
N VAL A 185 4.46 9.47 -12.79
CA VAL A 185 3.73 8.78 -11.71
C VAL A 185 2.26 8.58 -12.10
N LYS A 186 1.61 9.56 -12.75
CA LYS A 186 0.27 9.37 -13.34
C LYS A 186 0.25 8.18 -14.30
N ALA A 187 1.18 8.11 -15.24
CA ALA A 187 1.26 6.99 -16.18
C ALA A 187 1.42 5.64 -15.46
N PHE A 188 2.22 5.58 -14.39
CA PHE A 188 2.35 4.37 -13.58
C PHE A 188 1.04 3.96 -12.90
N LEU A 189 0.39 4.91 -12.20
CA LEU A 189 -0.90 4.70 -11.52
C LEU A 189 -2.00 4.28 -12.51
N TRP A 190 -2.05 4.89 -13.70
CA TRP A 190 -2.97 4.49 -14.76
C TRP A 190 -2.82 3.02 -15.15
N HIS A 191 -1.58 2.53 -15.28
CA HIS A 191 -1.32 1.11 -15.58
C HIS A 191 -1.63 0.17 -14.41
N LEU A 192 -1.71 0.71 -13.19
CA LEU A 192 -2.25 0.00 -12.02
C LEU A 192 -3.78 -0.04 -12.00
N GLY A 193 -4.44 0.59 -12.98
CA GLY A 193 -5.90 0.71 -13.05
C GLY A 193 -6.46 1.86 -12.21
N VAL A 194 -5.60 2.78 -11.73
CA VAL A 194 -6.07 4.01 -11.09
C VAL A 194 -6.58 4.94 -12.17
N SER A 195 -7.87 5.25 -12.10
CA SER A 195 -8.52 6.26 -12.92
C SER A 195 -8.79 7.51 -12.08
N TRP A 196 -8.80 8.64 -12.75
CA TRP A 196 -9.31 9.92 -12.26
C TRP A 196 -10.28 10.42 -13.33
N PRO A 197 -11.33 11.16 -12.95
CA PRO A 197 -12.33 11.64 -13.89
C PRO A 197 -11.67 12.60 -14.86
N ARG A 198 -12.15 12.53 -16.10
CA ARG A 198 -11.69 13.36 -17.21
C ARG A 198 -12.60 14.56 -17.44
N ASP A 199 -13.83 14.46 -16.96
CA ASP A 199 -14.89 15.43 -17.09
C ASP A 199 -15.81 15.38 -15.86
N GLU A 200 -16.78 16.29 -15.85
CA GLU A 200 -17.76 16.45 -14.79
C GLU A 200 -18.66 15.21 -14.59
N GLU A 201 -19.01 14.53 -15.68
CA GLU A 201 -19.89 13.36 -15.65
C GLU A 201 -19.19 12.17 -14.99
N GLU A 202 -17.95 11.88 -15.39
CA GLU A 202 -17.12 10.86 -14.74
C GLU A 202 -16.88 11.19 -13.26
N ARG A 203 -16.77 12.48 -12.93
CA ARG A 203 -16.56 12.92 -11.55
C ARG A 203 -17.76 12.57 -10.67
N GLU A 204 -18.97 12.95 -11.09
CA GLU A 204 -20.19 12.63 -10.33
C GLU A 204 -20.39 11.11 -10.24
N ALA A 205 -20.11 10.35 -11.30
CA ALA A 205 -20.17 8.90 -11.24
C ALA A 205 -19.20 8.30 -10.20
N VAL A 206 -17.94 8.76 -10.15
CA VAL A 206 -16.99 8.27 -9.14
C VAL A 206 -17.37 8.72 -7.74
N LYS A 207 -17.90 9.94 -7.59
CA LYS A 207 -18.42 10.45 -6.33
C LYS A 207 -19.55 9.56 -5.79
N GLU A 208 -20.54 9.26 -6.62
CA GLU A 208 -21.63 8.33 -6.26
C GLU A 208 -21.09 6.96 -5.85
N MET A 209 -20.11 6.42 -6.56
CA MET A 209 -19.49 5.15 -6.18
C MET A 209 -18.79 5.20 -4.82
N ILE A 210 -18.11 6.31 -4.50
CA ILE A 210 -17.44 6.50 -3.22
C ILE A 210 -18.48 6.62 -2.10
N ASP A 211 -19.51 7.44 -2.29
CA ASP A 211 -20.59 7.62 -1.31
C ASP A 211 -21.30 6.28 -1.02
N MET A 212 -21.60 5.48 -2.06
CA MET A 212 -22.14 4.13 -1.89
C MET A 212 -21.19 3.20 -1.11
N ALA A 213 -19.88 3.28 -1.36
CA ALA A 213 -18.91 2.45 -0.65
C ALA A 213 -18.80 2.83 0.84
N ASP A 214 -18.93 4.12 1.16
CA ASP A 214 -18.95 4.62 2.53
C ASP A 214 -20.23 4.18 3.27
N GLU A 215 -21.38 4.21 2.61
CA GLU A 215 -22.64 3.68 3.17
C GLU A 215 -22.55 2.19 3.48
N VAL A 216 -22.06 1.37 2.53
CA VAL A 216 -21.86 -0.08 2.74
C VAL A 216 -20.89 -0.34 3.90
N THR A 217 -19.85 0.48 4.03
CA THR A 217 -18.87 0.35 5.12
C THR A 217 -19.51 0.69 6.47
N LYS A 218 -20.34 1.73 6.52
CA LYS A 218 -21.09 2.12 7.72
C LYS A 218 -22.05 1.02 8.16
N GLU A 219 -22.84 0.46 7.25
CA GLU A 219 -23.76 -0.65 7.56
C GLU A 219 -23.03 -1.88 8.12
N LYS A 220 -21.90 -2.26 7.51
CA LYS A 220 -21.09 -3.38 8.01
C LYS A 220 -20.59 -3.15 9.44
N ASN A 221 -20.18 -1.92 9.76
CA ASN A 221 -19.72 -1.57 11.09
C ASN A 221 -20.86 -1.60 12.11
N GLU A 222 -22.06 -1.16 11.73
CA GLU A 222 -23.26 -1.23 12.58
C GLU A 222 -23.69 -2.68 12.85
N ILE A 223 -23.65 -3.55 11.84
CA ILE A 223 -23.92 -4.99 12.01
C ILE A 223 -22.90 -5.62 12.96
N ALA A 224 -21.61 -5.37 12.72
CA ALA A 224 -20.54 -5.91 13.57
C ALA A 224 -20.65 -5.42 15.03
N ALA A 225 -21.08 -4.17 15.25
CA ALA A 225 -21.31 -3.62 16.58
C ALA A 225 -22.50 -4.30 17.29
N LYS A 226 -23.60 -4.57 16.56
CA LYS A 226 -24.76 -5.31 17.09
C LYS A 226 -24.39 -6.75 17.46
N GLU A 227 -23.65 -7.44 16.60
CA GLU A 227 -23.17 -8.80 16.85
C GLU A 227 -22.23 -8.88 18.07
N ALA A 228 -21.37 -7.87 18.26
CA ALA A 228 -20.51 -7.78 19.43
C ALA A 228 -21.29 -7.52 20.74
N GLY A 229 -22.37 -6.73 20.68
CA GLY A 229 -23.22 -6.43 21.84
C GLY A 229 -24.09 -7.60 22.32
N MET A 230 -24.50 -8.51 21.43
CA MET A 230 -25.32 -9.69 21.79
C MET A 230 -24.52 -10.82 22.48
N GLY A 231 -23.18 -10.73 22.51
CA GLY A 231 -22.30 -11.76 23.09
C GLY A 231 -22.09 -11.69 24.61
N GLU A 232 -22.51 -10.61 25.27
CA GLU A 232 -22.24 -10.40 26.72
C GLU A 232 -23.42 -10.75 27.66
N GLU A 233 -24.63 -11.01 27.15
CA GLU A 233 -25.80 -11.30 28.01
C GLU A 233 -26.02 -12.80 28.33
N GLY A 234 -25.10 -13.69 27.93
CA GLY A 234 -25.28 -15.15 28.01
C GLY A 234 -24.59 -15.92 29.14
N SER A 235 -23.95 -15.27 30.13
CA SER A 235 -23.24 -15.96 31.22
C SER A 235 -23.64 -15.47 32.61
N GLY A 236 -24.91 -15.65 32.97
CA GLY A 236 -25.36 -15.34 34.32
C GLY A 236 -26.71 -15.97 34.65
N GLN A 237 -26.72 -17.27 34.98
CA GLN A 237 -27.61 -17.89 35.98
C GLN A 237 -27.48 -19.42 35.97
N ALA A 238 -26.70 -19.97 36.90
CA ALA A 238 -26.89 -21.32 37.42
C ALA A 238 -26.11 -21.48 38.74
N ALA A 239 -26.66 -21.00 39.85
CA ALA A 239 -26.29 -21.47 41.19
C ALA A 239 -27.28 -20.93 42.24
N ALA A 240 -28.37 -21.67 42.46
CA ALA A 240 -29.02 -21.75 43.77
C ALA A 240 -30.06 -22.87 43.70
N GLU A 241 -29.76 -24.02 44.31
CA GLU A 241 -30.70 -24.85 45.09
C GLU A 241 -29.98 -26.13 45.55
N GLY A 242 -29.98 -26.36 46.86
CA GLY A 242 -29.36 -27.54 47.45
C GLY A 242 -29.05 -27.38 48.94
N GLY A 243 -30.03 -26.93 49.71
CA GLY A 243 -30.00 -27.00 51.18
C GLY A 243 -31.01 -28.03 51.67
N SER A 244 -30.51 -29.14 52.22
CA SER A 244 -31.16 -29.97 53.24
C SER A 244 -30.08 -30.78 53.93
#